data_AF-A0A3S4LN64-F1
#
_entry.id   AF-A0A3S4LN64-F1
#
_cell.length_a   1.000
_cell.length_b   1.000
_cell.length_c   1.000
_cell.angle_alpha   90.00
_cell.angle_beta   90.00
_cell.angle_gamma   90.00
#
_symmetry.space_group_name_H-M   'P 1'
#
loop_
_entity.id
_entity.type
_entity.pdbx_description
1 polymer ?
#
loop_
_entity_poly.entity_id
_entity_poly.type
_entity_poly.pdbx_seq_one_letter_code
_entity_poly.pdbx_strand_id
1 'polypeptide(L)'
;MASADYSGDMSLSQEILKRTTESYRRLRNTIRFLLSNLSDFDPLEHAVPLANMVEMDQYALLRAREVQEKVVGELYSRYAFHHVVQEVVGYCSEDLGAFYLDVIKDRLYTTKADSHARRSAQTALYHITRSLLLMVAPILCFTADEAWNVLVDSEEESTLYHIWHEFPARPWSARPRCLPSGRPSASCAPRSTRKSRRCAAPTSWAPRCRPRWKSTRRPSWPAIWPAWARNLSSC
;
A
#
# COMPACT_ATOMS: atom_id res chain seq x y z
N MET A 1 -6.11 -16.19 -16.01
CA MET A 1 -6.07 -16.20 -17.49
C MET A 1 -5.66 -14.83 -18.07
N ALA A 2 -5.99 -13.70 -17.44
CA ALA A 2 -5.54 -12.36 -17.88
C ALA A 2 -4.02 -12.08 -17.92
N SER A 3 -3.19 -12.96 -17.37
CA SER A 3 -1.71 -12.83 -17.39
C SER A 3 -1.06 -13.43 -18.66
N ALA A 4 -1.84 -14.07 -19.53
CA ALA A 4 -1.32 -14.63 -20.77
C ALA A 4 -1.30 -13.55 -21.86
N ASP A 5 -0.18 -13.42 -22.57
CA ASP A 5 -0.10 -12.56 -23.75
C ASP A 5 -0.85 -13.24 -24.90
N TYR A 6 -1.94 -12.63 -25.34
CA TYR A 6 -2.83 -13.16 -26.37
C TYR A 6 -2.33 -12.82 -27.79
N SER A 7 -1.24 -12.07 -27.94
CA SER A 7 -0.71 -11.66 -29.25
C SER A 7 0.20 -12.71 -29.91
N GLY A 8 0.53 -13.81 -29.23
CA GLY A 8 1.40 -14.87 -29.73
C GLY A 8 0.87 -16.28 -29.47
N ASP A 9 1.49 -17.27 -30.11
CA ASP A 9 1.15 -18.69 -29.92
C ASP A 9 1.46 -19.12 -28.48
N MET A 10 0.39 -19.31 -27.69
CA MET A 10 0.51 -19.55 -26.25
C MET A 10 0.95 -20.98 -25.96
N SER A 11 2.21 -21.17 -25.59
CA SER A 11 2.64 -22.38 -24.90
C SER A 11 2.25 -22.29 -23.41
N LEU A 12 1.13 -22.94 -23.04
CA LEU A 12 0.69 -23.03 -21.65
C LEU A 12 1.60 -24.00 -20.86
N SER A 13 2.67 -23.48 -20.27
CA SER A 13 3.60 -24.26 -19.45
C SER A 13 3.17 -24.29 -17.97
N GLN A 14 3.56 -25.35 -17.26
CA GLN A 14 3.33 -25.46 -15.80
C GLN A 14 3.99 -24.32 -15.00
N GLU A 15 5.07 -23.75 -15.53
CA GLU A 15 5.75 -22.62 -14.92
C GLU A 15 4.91 -21.33 -14.94
N ILE A 16 4.20 -21.06 -16.05
CA ILE A 16 3.32 -19.89 -16.19
C ILE A 16 2.14 -19.99 -15.20
N LEU A 17 1.56 -21.18 -15.06
CA LEU A 17 0.50 -21.44 -14.08
C LEU A 17 1.00 -21.21 -12.65
N LYS A 18 2.19 -21.73 -12.31
CA LYS A 18 2.79 -21.55 -10.99
C LYS A 18 3.05 -20.07 -10.65
N ARG A 19 3.57 -19.29 -11.60
CA ARG A 19 3.81 -17.83 -11.45
C ARG A 19 2.49 -17.07 -11.26
N THR A 20 1.45 -17.44 -11.99
CA THR A 20 0.11 -16.84 -11.86
C THR A 20 -0.48 -17.09 -10.47
N THR A 21 -0.37 -18.33 -9.97
CA THR A 21 -0.86 -18.70 -8.64
C THR A 21 -0.17 -17.92 -7.53
N GLU A 22 1.16 -17.75 -7.58
CA GLU A 22 1.88 -16.98 -6.56
C GLU A 22 1.52 -15.49 -6.62
N SER A 23 1.34 -14.94 -7.83
CA SER A 23 0.91 -13.55 -8.02
C SER A 23 -0.47 -13.30 -7.40
N TYR A 24 -1.42 -14.20 -7.65
CA TYR A 24 -2.76 -14.14 -7.03
C TYR A 24 -2.69 -14.29 -5.50
N ARG A 25 -1.90 -15.24 -4.99
CA ARG A 25 -1.72 -15.45 -3.54
C ARG A 25 -1.19 -14.18 -2.87
N ARG A 26 -0.22 -13.51 -3.51
CA ARG A 26 0.37 -12.27 -3.00
C ARG A 26 -0.64 -11.13 -2.99
N LEU A 27 -1.33 -10.89 -4.11
CA LEU A 27 -2.36 -9.86 -4.21
C LEU A 27 -3.44 -10.04 -3.12
N ARG A 28 -3.95 -11.27 -2.98
CA ARG A 28 -4.94 -11.62 -1.95
C ARG A 28 -4.42 -11.39 -0.53
N ASN A 29 -3.17 -11.74 -0.25
CA ASN A 29 -2.57 -11.51 1.07
C ASN A 29 -2.47 -10.02 1.39
N THR A 30 -2.14 -9.20 0.40
CA THR A 30 -2.11 -7.74 0.54
C THR A 30 -3.52 -7.20 0.81
N ILE A 31 -4.52 -7.57 0.02
CA ILE A 31 -5.92 -7.19 0.24
C ILE A 31 -6.38 -7.57 1.65
N ARG A 32 -6.08 -8.80 2.09
CA ARG A 32 -6.39 -9.27 3.45
C ARG A 32 -5.74 -8.39 4.52
N PHE A 33 -4.48 -8.01 4.34
CA PHE A 33 -3.78 -7.13 5.28
C PHE A 33 -4.46 -5.76 5.35
N LEU A 34 -4.78 -5.18 4.19
CA LEU A 34 -5.46 -3.88 4.12
C LEU A 34 -6.80 -3.90 4.88
N LEU A 35 -7.69 -4.84 4.53
CA LEU A 35 -9.00 -4.99 5.17
C LEU A 35 -8.88 -5.23 6.68
N SER A 36 -7.87 -5.99 7.12
CA SER A 36 -7.73 -6.33 8.55
C SER A 36 -7.37 -5.14 9.43
N ASN A 37 -6.81 -4.08 8.84
CA ASN A 37 -6.46 -2.86 9.57
C ASN A 37 -7.56 -1.78 9.45
N LEU A 38 -8.66 -2.09 8.76
CA LEU A 38 -9.81 -1.21 8.55
C LEU A 38 -11.06 -1.67 9.32
N SER A 39 -11.00 -2.77 10.07
CA SER A 39 -12.18 -3.33 10.75
C SER A 39 -12.78 -2.44 11.84
N ASP A 40 -12.02 -1.48 12.36
CA ASP A 40 -12.45 -0.49 13.37
C ASP A 40 -12.41 0.96 12.83
N PHE A 41 -12.41 1.10 11.51
CA PHE A 41 -12.38 2.38 10.82
C PHE A 41 -13.75 2.67 10.20
N ASP A 42 -14.21 3.90 10.39
CA ASP A 42 -15.45 4.41 9.79
C ASP A 42 -15.04 5.63 8.96
N PRO A 43 -15.20 5.61 7.63
CA PRO A 43 -14.81 6.73 6.78
C PRO A 43 -15.60 8.02 7.05
N LEU A 44 -16.80 7.96 7.63
CA LEU A 44 -17.60 9.14 7.94
C LEU A 44 -17.12 9.83 9.22
N GLU A 45 -16.74 9.05 10.23
CA GLU A 45 -16.34 9.58 11.54
C GLU A 45 -14.82 9.77 11.69
N HIS A 46 -14.03 8.87 11.10
CA HIS A 46 -12.61 8.73 11.39
C HIS A 46 -11.69 9.25 10.27
N ALA A 47 -12.23 9.61 9.10
CA ALA A 47 -11.40 10.08 7.99
C ALA A 47 -10.68 11.38 8.30
N VAL A 48 -9.38 11.41 8.01
CA VAL A 48 -8.53 12.59 8.19
C VAL A 48 -8.40 13.34 6.86
N PRO A 49 -8.63 14.67 6.82
CA PRO A 49 -8.40 15.45 5.61
C PRO A 49 -6.96 15.32 5.12
N LEU A 50 -6.77 15.21 3.79
CA LEU A 50 -5.45 14.98 3.18
C LEU A 50 -4.37 15.95 3.66
N ALA A 51 -4.72 17.23 3.88
CA ALA A 51 -3.79 18.25 4.36
C ALA A 51 -3.26 17.99 5.79
N ASN A 52 -4.03 17.28 6.60
CA ASN A 52 -3.69 16.94 7.99
C ASN A 52 -3.06 15.55 8.09
N MET A 53 -3.10 14.73 7.04
CA MET A 53 -2.47 13.40 7.06
C MET A 53 -0.95 13.50 7.20
N VAL A 54 -0.34 12.47 7.78
CA VAL A 54 1.13 12.33 7.82
C VAL A 54 1.67 12.29 6.39
N GLU A 55 2.80 12.94 6.14
CA GLU A 55 3.35 13.11 4.79
C GLU A 55 3.62 11.77 4.08
N MET A 56 3.97 10.73 4.84
CA MET A 56 4.14 9.39 4.30
C MET A 56 2.83 8.79 3.78
N ASP A 57 1.72 9.05 4.47
CA ASP A 57 0.40 8.56 4.09
C ASP A 57 -0.12 9.34 2.88
N GLN A 58 0.17 10.66 2.80
CA GLN A 58 -0.08 11.48 1.62
C GLN A 58 0.70 10.95 0.40
N TYR A 59 1.97 10.59 0.58
CA TYR A 59 2.79 10.00 -0.49
C TYR A 59 2.21 8.67 -0.98
N ALA A 60 1.77 7.80 -0.07
CA ALA A 60 1.15 6.53 -0.44
C ALA A 60 -0.12 6.72 -1.29
N LEU A 61 -0.94 7.73 -0.96
CA LEU A 61 -2.12 8.09 -1.76
C LEU A 61 -1.75 8.61 -3.16
N LEU A 62 -0.71 9.45 -3.26
CA LEU A 62 -0.23 9.92 -4.55
C LEU A 62 0.24 8.76 -5.43
N ARG A 63 1.02 7.83 -4.85
CA ARG A 63 1.50 6.64 -5.58
C ARG A 63 0.35 5.74 -6.03
N ALA A 64 -0.64 5.52 -5.17
CA ALA A 64 -1.83 4.75 -5.54
C ALA A 64 -2.61 5.40 -6.69
N ARG A 65 -2.74 6.72 -6.66
CA ARG A 65 -3.36 7.50 -7.74
C ARG A 65 -2.60 7.36 -9.06
N GLU A 66 -1.28 7.49 -9.05
CA GLU A 66 -0.45 7.35 -10.25
C GLU A 66 -0.57 5.96 -10.87
N VAL A 67 -0.63 4.91 -10.03
CA VAL A 67 -0.87 3.53 -10.50
C VAL A 67 -2.26 3.38 -11.11
N GLN A 68 -3.29 3.94 -10.47
CA GLN A 68 -4.66 3.91 -11.02
C GLN A 68 -4.74 4.65 -12.35
N GLU A 69 -4.16 5.84 -12.45
CA GLU A 69 -4.15 6.63 -13.69
C GLU A 69 -3.45 5.87 -14.83
N LYS A 70 -2.31 5.22 -14.55
CA LYS A 70 -1.61 4.38 -15.54
C LYS A 70 -2.44 3.16 -15.96
N VAL A 71 -2.98 2.41 -14.99
CA VAL A 71 -3.75 1.19 -15.27
C VAL A 71 -5.03 1.50 -16.03
N VAL A 72 -5.80 2.47 -15.56
CA VAL A 72 -7.11 2.83 -16.14
C VAL A 72 -6.94 3.64 -17.43
N GLY A 73 -6.05 4.63 -17.43
CA GLY A 73 -5.87 5.54 -18.56
C GLY A 73 -5.12 4.91 -19.73
N GLU A 74 -4.10 4.09 -19.47
CA GLU A 74 -3.24 3.56 -20.53
C GLU A 74 -3.51 2.09 -20.82
N LEU A 75 -3.46 1.22 -19.81
CA LEU A 75 -3.42 -0.22 -20.03
C LEU A 75 -4.79 -0.80 -20.37
N TYR A 76 -5.84 -0.43 -19.64
CA TYR A 76 -7.21 -0.84 -19.96
C TYR A 76 -7.67 -0.27 -21.30
N SER A 77 -7.26 0.95 -21.66
CA SER A 77 -7.63 1.58 -22.94
C SER A 77 -7.11 0.81 -24.16
N ARG A 78 -6.00 0.08 -24.03
CA ARG A 78 -5.37 -0.71 -25.09
C ARG A 78 -5.61 -2.21 -24.95
N TYR A 79 -6.52 -2.62 -24.04
CA TYR A 79 -6.82 -4.03 -23.74
C TYR A 79 -5.58 -4.85 -23.31
N ALA A 80 -4.60 -4.19 -22.69
CA ALA A 80 -3.33 -4.80 -22.27
C ALA A 80 -3.43 -5.44 -20.86
N PHE A 81 -4.33 -6.41 -20.69
CA PHE A 81 -4.65 -6.99 -19.37
C PHE A 81 -3.47 -7.65 -18.66
N HIS A 82 -2.55 -8.26 -19.41
CA HIS A 82 -1.35 -8.89 -18.86
C HIS A 82 -0.44 -7.86 -18.18
N HIS A 83 -0.30 -6.67 -18.78
CA HIS A 83 0.41 -5.55 -18.18
C HIS A 83 -0.33 -4.99 -16.96
N VAL A 84 -1.67 -4.97 -16.97
CA VAL A 84 -2.45 -4.57 -15.78
C VAL A 84 -2.11 -5.46 -14.59
N VAL A 85 -2.11 -6.79 -14.79
CA VAL A 85 -1.77 -7.74 -13.71
C VAL A 85 -0.34 -7.51 -13.22
N GLN A 86 0.62 -7.33 -14.13
CA GLN A 86 2.03 -7.08 -13.76
C GLN A 86 2.18 -5.81 -12.95
N GLU A 87 1.56 -4.71 -13.38
CA GLU A 87 1.63 -3.41 -12.70
C GLU A 87 1.03 -3.48 -11.29
N VAL A 88 -0.17 -4.06 -11.16
CA VAL A 88 -0.86 -4.17 -9.87
C VAL A 88 -0.11 -5.09 -8.90
N VAL A 89 0.38 -6.24 -9.37
CA VAL A 89 1.15 -7.19 -8.53
C VAL A 89 2.50 -6.60 -8.12
N GLY A 90 3.15 -5.86 -9.04
CA GLY A 90 4.37 -5.11 -8.76
C GLY A 90 4.14 -4.06 -7.66
N TYR A 91 3.14 -3.20 -7.83
CA TYR A 91 2.74 -2.21 -6.83
C TYR A 91 2.43 -2.81 -5.46
N CYS A 92 1.69 -3.92 -5.42
CA CYS A 92 1.39 -4.62 -4.17
C CYS A 92 2.65 -5.19 -3.48
N SER A 93 3.68 -5.54 -4.24
CA SER A 93 4.92 -6.14 -3.74
C SER A 93 5.92 -5.09 -3.26
N GLU A 94 6.13 -4.05 -4.06
CA GLU A 94 7.24 -3.11 -3.92
C GLU A 94 6.82 -1.86 -3.14
N ASP A 95 5.97 -1.01 -3.73
CA ASP A 95 5.52 0.23 -3.08
C ASP A 95 4.67 -0.05 -1.84
N LEU A 96 3.70 -0.95 -1.96
CA LEU A 96 2.77 -1.22 -0.87
C LEU A 96 3.37 -2.19 0.15
N GLY A 97 3.78 -3.39 -0.28
CA GLY A 97 4.26 -4.44 0.62
C GLY A 97 5.59 -4.13 1.30
N ALA A 98 6.65 -3.90 0.52
CA ALA A 98 8.01 -3.75 1.03
C ALA A 98 8.28 -2.37 1.65
N PHE A 99 7.56 -1.33 1.21
CA PHE A 99 7.78 0.03 1.68
C PHE A 99 6.68 0.51 2.63
N TYR A 100 5.46 0.76 2.13
CA TYR A 100 4.44 1.44 2.94
C TYR A 100 3.93 0.58 4.11
N LEU A 101 3.46 -0.64 3.82
CA LEU A 101 2.88 -1.53 4.83
C LEU A 101 3.90 -1.94 5.88
N ASP A 102 5.19 -2.05 5.54
CA ASP A 102 6.21 -2.40 6.52
C ASP A 102 6.46 -1.27 7.53
N VAL A 103 6.50 -0.02 7.05
CA VAL A 103 6.73 1.14 7.91
C VAL A 103 5.51 1.47 8.77
N ILE A 104 4.29 1.31 8.26
CA ILE A 104 3.09 1.66 9.04
C ILE A 104 2.71 0.62 10.10
N LYS A 105 3.21 -0.63 10.04
CA LYS A 105 2.92 -1.68 11.05
C LYS A 105 3.20 -1.21 12.46
N ASP A 106 4.35 -0.54 12.66
CA ASP A 106 4.73 -0.04 13.98
C ASP A 106 3.71 1.00 14.46
N ARG A 107 3.30 1.94 13.59
CA ARG A 107 2.26 2.92 13.91
C ARG A 107 0.92 2.28 14.21
N LEU A 108 0.50 1.29 13.44
CA LEU A 108 -0.80 0.62 13.60
C LEU A 108 -0.88 -0.20 14.90
N TYR A 109 0.23 -0.74 15.40
CA TYR A 109 0.24 -1.63 16.56
C TYR A 109 0.68 -0.98 17.87
N THR A 110 1.42 0.13 17.84
CA THR A 110 1.96 0.77 19.05
C THR A 110 1.19 2.02 19.47
N THR A 111 0.52 2.68 18.54
CA THR A 111 -0.19 3.92 18.84
C THR A 111 -1.57 3.65 19.42
N LYS A 112 -2.12 4.62 20.15
CA LYS A 112 -3.49 4.53 20.68
C LYS A 112 -4.49 4.38 19.54
N ALA A 113 -5.60 3.69 19.83
CA ALA A 113 -6.63 3.40 18.84
C ALA A 113 -7.16 4.65 18.11
N ASP A 114 -7.36 5.74 18.84
CA ASP A 114 -7.85 7.02 18.30
C ASP A 114 -6.74 8.05 18.03
N SER A 115 -5.48 7.60 17.94
CA SER A 115 -4.40 8.53 17.63
C SER A 115 -4.51 9.05 16.20
N HIS A 116 -4.24 10.35 16.03
CA HIS A 116 -4.24 10.99 14.73
C HIS A 116 -3.31 10.27 13.72
N ALA A 117 -2.15 9.79 14.17
CA ALA A 117 -1.22 9.03 13.33
C ALA A 117 -1.81 7.70 12.82
N ARG A 118 -2.60 7.00 13.66
CA ARG A 118 -3.33 5.78 13.26
C ARG A 118 -4.47 6.09 12.31
N ARG A 119 -5.28 7.11 12.61
CA ARG A 119 -6.41 7.52 11.75
C ARG A 119 -5.95 8.03 10.38
N SER A 120 -4.81 8.73 10.32
CA SER A 120 -4.14 9.09 9.06
C SER A 120 -3.78 7.84 8.24
N ALA A 121 -3.12 6.85 8.86
CA ALA A 121 -2.76 5.62 8.17
C ALA A 121 -4.00 4.82 7.71
N GLN A 122 -5.04 4.72 8.54
CA GLN A 122 -6.30 4.06 8.18
C GLN A 122 -7.03 4.78 7.04
N THR A 123 -7.05 6.12 7.04
CA THR A 123 -7.62 6.90 5.94
C THR A 123 -6.89 6.59 4.63
N ALA A 124 -5.56 6.55 4.65
CA ALA A 124 -4.79 6.16 3.47
C ALA A 124 -5.09 4.72 3.02
N LEU A 125 -5.10 3.77 3.96
CA LEU A 125 -5.43 2.37 3.67
C LEU A 125 -6.82 2.22 3.06
N TYR A 126 -7.80 2.98 3.53
CA TYR A 126 -9.17 2.96 3.00
C TYR A 126 -9.20 3.35 1.51
N HIS A 127 -8.64 4.51 1.16
CA HIS A 127 -8.58 4.97 -0.23
C HIS A 127 -7.77 4.02 -1.13
N ILE A 128 -6.63 3.53 -0.65
CA ILE A 128 -5.79 2.57 -1.39
C ILE A 128 -6.56 1.26 -1.63
N THR A 129 -7.26 0.74 -0.62
CA THR A 129 -8.03 -0.50 -0.73
C THR A 129 -9.15 -0.32 -1.75
N ARG A 130 -9.91 0.77 -1.65
CA ARG A 130 -11.03 1.06 -2.57
C ARG A 130 -10.56 1.15 -4.02
N SER A 131 -9.48 1.89 -4.27
CA SER A 131 -8.84 1.99 -5.58
C SER A 131 -8.34 0.63 -6.08
N LEU A 132 -7.65 -0.13 -5.23
CA LEU A 132 -7.10 -1.43 -5.59
C LEU A 132 -8.19 -2.43 -5.98
N LEU A 133 -9.28 -2.51 -5.19
CA LEU A 133 -10.40 -3.41 -5.47
C LEU A 133 -11.07 -3.09 -6.81
N LEU A 134 -11.27 -1.81 -7.11
CA LEU A 134 -11.83 -1.40 -8.40
C LEU A 134 -10.89 -1.71 -9.56
N MET A 135 -9.58 -1.47 -9.42
CA MET A 135 -8.59 -1.80 -10.47
C MET A 135 -8.56 -3.30 -10.81
N VAL A 136 -8.74 -4.17 -9.80
CA VAL A 136 -8.71 -5.64 -10.01
C VAL A 136 -10.07 -6.23 -10.36
N ALA A 137 -11.18 -5.52 -10.13
CA ALA A 137 -12.54 -6.01 -10.37
C ALA A 137 -12.77 -6.57 -11.80
N PRO A 138 -12.25 -5.95 -12.89
CA PRO A 138 -12.41 -6.50 -14.24
C PRO A 138 -11.72 -7.86 -14.47
N ILE A 139 -10.75 -8.22 -13.63
CA ILE A 139 -9.93 -9.45 -13.78
C ILE A 139 -10.31 -10.50 -12.72
N LEU A 140 -10.62 -10.05 -11.51
CA LEU A 140 -10.88 -10.87 -10.33
C LEU A 140 -12.22 -10.50 -9.70
N CYS A 141 -13.29 -10.48 -10.50
CA CYS A 141 -14.62 -10.02 -10.10
C CYS A 141 -15.09 -10.62 -8.77
N PHE A 142 -15.11 -11.94 -8.64
CA PHE A 142 -15.56 -12.60 -7.39
C PHE A 142 -14.73 -12.20 -6.17
N THR A 143 -13.40 -12.13 -6.30
CA THR A 143 -12.53 -11.76 -5.19
C THR A 143 -12.67 -10.29 -4.82
N ALA A 144 -12.83 -9.42 -5.82
CA ALA A 144 -13.03 -8.00 -5.63
C ALA A 144 -14.37 -7.72 -4.93
N ASP A 145 -15.43 -8.40 -5.37
CA ASP A 145 -16.78 -8.25 -4.82
C ASP A 145 -16.86 -8.73 -3.36
N GLU A 146 -16.34 -9.93 -3.07
CA GLU A 146 -16.29 -10.41 -1.69
C GLU A 146 -15.46 -9.51 -0.78
N ALA A 147 -14.37 -8.93 -1.29
CA ALA A 147 -13.55 -7.98 -0.53
C ALA A 147 -14.23 -6.61 -0.38
N TRP A 148 -15.06 -6.20 -1.34
CA TRP A 148 -15.83 -4.97 -1.30
C TRP A 148 -16.93 -5.03 -0.25
N ASN A 149 -17.64 -6.15 -0.16
CA ASN A 149 -18.68 -6.36 0.85
C ASN A 149 -18.10 -6.25 2.27
N VAL A 150 -16.86 -6.71 2.48
CA VAL A 150 -16.15 -6.54 3.76
C VAL A 150 -15.74 -5.09 4.02
N LEU A 151 -15.43 -4.33 2.96
CA LEU A 151 -14.99 -2.94 3.08
C LEU A 151 -16.17 -2.00 3.38
N VAL A 152 -17.33 -2.22 2.76
CA VAL A 152 -18.52 -1.36 2.88
C VAL A 152 -19.54 -1.89 3.89
N ASP A 153 -19.41 -3.15 4.31
CA ASP A 153 -20.36 -3.84 5.20
C ASP A 153 -21.78 -3.88 4.62
N SER A 154 -21.87 -4.10 3.30
CA SER A 154 -23.13 -4.21 2.56
C SER A 154 -23.05 -5.34 1.54
N GLU A 155 -24.07 -6.21 1.50
CA GLU A 155 -24.18 -7.29 0.52
C GLU A 155 -24.86 -6.84 -0.79
N GLU A 156 -25.52 -5.68 -0.78
CA GLU A 156 -26.21 -5.13 -1.96
C GLU A 156 -25.28 -4.30 -2.86
N GLU A 157 -24.12 -3.89 -2.33
CA GLU A 157 -23.11 -3.19 -3.09
C GLU A 157 -22.18 -4.15 -3.83
N SER A 158 -21.89 -3.83 -5.08
CA SER A 158 -20.95 -4.59 -5.90
C SER A 158 -19.96 -3.65 -6.55
N THR A 159 -18.70 -4.10 -6.66
CA THR A 159 -17.64 -3.39 -7.38
C THR A 159 -18.04 -3.00 -8.81
N LEU A 160 -18.95 -3.76 -9.42
CA LEU A 160 -19.42 -3.56 -10.79
C LEU A 160 -20.28 -2.31 -10.98
N TYR A 161 -20.91 -1.80 -9.91
CA TYR A 161 -21.76 -0.60 -9.95
C TYR A 161 -20.99 0.69 -9.68
N HIS A 162 -19.69 0.60 -9.37
CA HIS A 162 -18.87 1.75 -9.04
C HIS A 162 -17.97 2.18 -10.19
N ILE A 163 -17.78 3.50 -10.28
CA ILE A 163 -16.73 4.10 -11.11
C ILE A 163 -15.38 4.04 -10.40
N TRP A 164 -14.30 4.32 -11.14
CA TRP A 164 -12.95 4.39 -10.61
C TRP A 164 -12.83 5.31 -9.40
N HIS A 165 -11.99 4.93 -8.43
CA HIS A 165 -11.89 5.64 -7.17
C HIS A 165 -11.35 7.07 -7.35
N GLU A 166 -12.05 8.06 -6.81
CA GLU A 166 -11.57 9.43 -6.74
C GLU A 166 -10.74 9.64 -5.46
N PHE A 167 -9.46 9.94 -5.66
CA PHE A 167 -8.57 10.28 -4.55
C PHE A 167 -8.83 11.72 -4.07
N PRO A 168 -8.71 12.00 -2.76
CA PRO A 168 -8.86 13.35 -2.23
C PRO A 168 -7.84 14.28 -2.90
N ALA A 169 -8.29 15.43 -3.38
CA ALA A 169 -7.43 16.40 -4.04
C ALA A 169 -6.49 17.06 -3.02
N ARG A 170 -5.20 17.16 -3.35
CA ARG A 170 -4.26 17.96 -2.55
C ARG A 170 -4.56 19.44 -2.78
N PRO A 171 -4.84 20.23 -1.72
CA PRO A 171 -4.93 21.67 -1.91
C PRO A 171 -3.56 22.21 -2.37
N TRP A 172 -3.58 23.00 -3.45
CA TRP A 172 -2.41 23.61 -4.11
C TRP A 172 -1.46 24.37 -3.16
N SER A 173 -1.95 24.79 -1.98
CA SER A 173 -1.18 25.56 -0.99
C SER A 173 -0.13 24.75 -0.22
N ALA A 174 -0.15 23.42 -0.26
CA ALA A 174 0.84 22.59 0.41
C ALA A 174 2.03 22.30 -0.53
N ARG A 175 3.06 23.16 -0.54
CA ARG A 175 4.36 22.75 -1.10
C ARG A 175 4.88 21.55 -0.30
N PRO A 176 5.51 20.53 -0.92
CA PRO A 176 6.21 19.51 -0.16
C PRO A 176 7.20 20.23 0.75
N ARG A 177 7.01 20.09 2.07
CA ARG A 177 7.99 20.56 3.06
C ARG A 177 9.25 19.80 2.71
N CYS A 178 10.21 20.48 2.07
CA CYS A 178 11.45 19.86 1.63
C CYS A 178 12.02 19.12 2.83
N LEU A 179 12.04 17.79 2.77
CA LEU A 179 12.91 16.99 3.62
C LEU A 179 14.31 17.59 3.41
N PRO A 180 15.07 17.89 4.47
CA PRO A 180 16.42 18.42 4.30
C PRO A 180 17.26 17.31 3.67
N SER A 181 17.30 17.29 2.33
CA SER A 181 18.28 16.55 1.58
C SER A 181 19.60 17.22 1.89
N GLY A 182 20.35 16.61 2.80
CA GLY A 182 21.74 16.94 3.05
C GLY A 182 22.56 16.72 1.79
N ARG A 183 22.55 17.70 0.90
CA ARG A 183 23.60 17.94 -0.09
C ARG A 183 23.88 19.44 -0.05
N PRO A 184 24.99 19.89 0.54
CA PRO A 184 25.37 21.28 0.42
C PRO A 184 25.75 21.53 -1.04
N SER A 185 24.91 22.26 -1.77
CA SER A 185 25.30 22.85 -3.04
C SER A 185 26.41 23.86 -2.77
N ALA A 186 27.57 23.59 -3.36
CA ALA A 186 28.70 24.51 -3.39
C ALA A 186 28.30 25.75 -4.21
N SER A 187 28.07 26.88 -3.54
CA SER A 187 28.30 28.24 -4.07
C SER A 187 27.75 29.28 -3.09
N CYS A 188 28.51 29.55 -2.04
CA CYS A 188 28.48 30.84 -1.33
C CYS A 188 29.77 30.94 -0.52
N ALA A 189 30.80 31.51 -1.13
CA ALA A 189 31.93 32.06 -0.39
C ALA A 189 31.52 33.43 0.15
N PRO A 190 31.84 33.73 1.42
CA PRO A 190 32.64 34.93 1.65
C PRO A 190 33.89 34.62 2.47
N ARG A 191 34.93 35.41 2.16
CA ARG A 191 36.28 35.37 2.73
C ARG A 191 36.32 35.65 4.23
N SER A 192 37.31 35.00 4.86
CA SER A 192 38.04 35.39 6.08
C SER A 192 37.25 35.20 7.39
N THR A 193 37.77 34.65 8.49
CA THR A 193 39.13 34.58 9.04
C THR A 193 39.31 33.38 9.99
N ARG A 194 40.41 32.64 9.79
CA ARG A 194 41.37 32.06 10.78
C ARG A 194 40.93 31.93 12.27
N LYS A 195 40.83 30.69 12.79
CA LYS A 195 41.71 30.08 13.84
C LYS A 195 41.05 28.90 14.56
N SER A 196 41.66 27.72 14.40
CA SER A 196 41.96 26.68 15.40
C SER A 196 40.85 26.19 16.36
N ARG A 197 40.55 24.88 16.33
CA ARG A 197 41.02 23.88 17.33
C ARG A 197 40.35 22.51 17.14
N ARG A 198 41.20 21.49 17.03
CA ARG A 198 41.08 20.10 17.51
C ARG A 198 39.93 19.23 16.99
N CYS A 199 40.27 18.42 15.98
CA CYS A 199 39.70 17.09 15.79
C CYS A 199 40.14 16.16 16.94
N ALA A 200 39.18 15.48 17.56
CA ALA A 200 39.42 14.27 18.34
C ALA A 200 38.34 13.26 17.94
N ALA A 201 38.77 12.14 17.34
CA ALA A 201 37.96 10.94 17.22
C ALA A 201 37.87 10.25 18.59
N PRO A 202 36.86 9.38 18.78
CA PRO A 202 37.27 8.00 19.05
C PRO A 202 36.50 6.97 18.23
N THR A 203 37.31 6.09 17.65
CA THR A 203 37.08 4.68 17.34
C THR A 203 36.45 3.89 18.49
N SER A 204 35.39 3.11 18.19
CA SER A 204 35.30 1.68 18.55
C SER A 204 34.03 1.03 17.99
N TRP A 205 34.22 0.01 17.17
CA TRP A 205 33.21 -0.98 16.76
C TRP A 205 32.74 -1.84 17.94
N ALA A 206 31.45 -2.21 17.97
CA ALA A 206 30.96 -3.61 17.99
C ALA A 206 29.46 -3.71 18.40
N PRO A 207 28.74 -4.77 17.96
CA PRO A 207 27.29 -4.78 17.76
C PRO A 207 26.51 -5.40 18.93
N ARG A 208 25.30 -4.90 19.24
CA ARG A 208 24.39 -5.59 20.17
C ARG A 208 22.93 -5.60 19.69
N CYS A 209 22.48 -6.84 19.48
CA CYS A 209 21.17 -7.38 19.86
C CYS A 209 19.94 -6.98 19.03
N ARG A 210 19.64 -7.81 18.02
CA ARG A 210 18.29 -8.04 17.50
C ARG A 210 17.38 -8.54 18.63
N PRO A 211 16.18 -7.97 18.87
CA PRO A 211 15.19 -8.60 19.72
C PRO A 211 14.52 -9.75 18.96
N ARG A 212 14.68 -10.96 19.51
CA ARG A 212 13.97 -12.19 19.13
C ARG A 212 12.52 -12.06 19.59
N TRP A 213 11.58 -11.75 18.68
CA TRP A 213 10.16 -11.72 18.99
C TRP A 213 9.63 -13.14 19.22
N LYS A 214 9.29 -13.42 20.48
CA LYS A 214 8.56 -14.63 20.90
C LYS A 214 7.13 -14.56 20.37
N SER A 215 6.64 -15.71 19.94
CA SER A 215 5.28 -16.01 19.50
C SER A 215 4.21 -15.36 20.40
N THR A 216 3.55 -14.34 19.89
CA THR A 216 2.29 -13.81 20.44
C THR A 216 1.13 -14.33 19.59
N ARG A 217 0.02 -14.63 20.28
CA ARG A 217 -1.12 -15.43 19.83
C ARG A 217 -1.69 -14.92 18.49
N ARG A 218 -1.99 -15.88 17.60
CA ARG A 218 -2.70 -15.63 16.33
C ARG A 218 -4.05 -14.97 16.63
N PRO A 219 -4.44 -13.89 15.93
CA PRO A 219 -5.79 -13.33 16.06
C PRO A 219 -6.81 -14.38 15.58
N SER A 220 -7.81 -14.69 16.40
CA SER A 220 -8.99 -15.45 15.98
C SER A 220 -9.94 -14.52 15.23
N TRP A 221 -10.16 -14.77 13.95
CA TRP A 221 -10.95 -13.92 13.05
C TRP A 221 -12.47 -14.14 13.24
N PRO A 222 -13.30 -13.08 13.25
CA PRO A 222 -14.77 -13.18 13.32
C PRO A 222 -15.40 -13.85 12.09
N ALA A 223 -16.63 -14.36 12.23
CA ALA A 223 -17.37 -15.06 11.17
C ALA A 223 -17.73 -14.19 9.94
N ILE A 224 -17.62 -12.86 10.03
CA ILE A 224 -17.94 -11.89 8.95
C ILE A 224 -16.95 -11.96 7.77
N TRP A 225 -15.78 -12.59 7.94
CA TRP A 225 -14.73 -12.62 6.93
C TRP A 225 -14.95 -13.67 5.83
N PRO A 226 -14.67 -13.40 4.53
CA PRO A 226 -14.91 -14.34 3.43
C PRO A 226 -14.23 -15.70 3.60
N ALA A 227 -14.78 -16.75 2.98
CA ALA A 227 -14.31 -18.13 3.15
C ALA A 227 -12.82 -18.30 2.82
N TRP A 228 -12.31 -17.60 1.80
CA TRP A 228 -10.88 -17.62 1.47
C TRP A 228 -10.02 -16.90 2.51
N ALA A 229 -10.56 -15.91 3.23
CA ALA A 229 -9.84 -15.22 4.30
C ALA A 229 -9.81 -16.04 5.60
N ARG A 230 -10.84 -16.86 5.85
CA ARG A 230 -10.92 -17.80 6.99
C ARG A 230 -10.03 -19.04 6.82
N ASN A 231 -9.93 -19.59 5.59
CA ASN A 231 -9.27 -20.88 5.30
C ASN A 231 -7.73 -20.87 5.26
N LEU A 232 -7.03 -19.75 5.49
CA LEU A 232 -5.56 -19.71 5.58
C LEU A 232 -5.01 -19.88 7.00
N SER A 233 -5.87 -20.14 7.98
CA SER A 233 -5.48 -20.46 9.36
C SER A 233 -4.79 -21.83 9.49
N SER A 234 -4.87 -22.67 8.46
CA SER A 234 -4.61 -24.11 8.49
C SER A 234 -3.38 -24.57 7.68
N CYS A 235 -2.43 -23.67 7.37
CA CYS A 235 -1.11 -24.03 6.86
C CYS A 235 -0.01 -23.33 7.67
#